data_AF-A0A7Y0BNP7-F1
#
_entry.id   AF-A0A7Y0BNP7-F1
#
_cell.length_a   1.000
_cell.length_b   1.000
_cell.length_c   1.000
_cell.angle_alpha   90.00
_cell.angle_beta   90.00
_cell.angle_gamma   90.00
#
_symmetry.space_group_name_H-M   'P 1'
#
loop_
_entity.id
_entity.type
_entity.pdbx_description
1 polymer ?
#
loop_
_entity_poly.entity_id
_entity_poly.type
_entity_poly.pdbx_seq_one_letter_code
_entity_poly.pdbx_strand_id
1 'polypeptide(L)' 'MQTFLPVAVFAFATGWFGFDAWHYRRRLTALRNNCWVRNERQHFVRYANASPDVRAAAETTKEN' A
#
# COMPACT_ATOMS: atom_id res chain seq x y z
N MET A 1 -30.07 -31.12 0.67
CA MET A 1 -29.70 -29.73 1.05
C MET A 1 -28.26 -29.76 1.58
N GLN A 2 -27.24 -29.54 0.74
CA GLN A 2 -25.83 -29.72 1.17
C GLN A 2 -24.84 -28.89 0.32
N THR A 3 -25.15 -27.63 0.05
CA THR A 3 -24.29 -26.73 -0.75
C THR A 3 -23.87 -25.45 -0.01
N PHE A 4 -24.35 -25.22 1.21
CA PHE A 4 -24.15 -23.95 1.92
C PHE A 4 -22.79 -23.83 2.62
N LEU A 5 -22.17 -24.95 3.01
CA LEU A 5 -20.87 -24.96 3.70
C LEU A 5 -19.70 -24.43 2.85
N PRO A 6 -19.49 -24.86 1.59
CA PRO A 6 -18.35 -24.39 0.81
C PRO A 6 -18.45 -22.90 0.46
N VAL A 7 -19.66 -22.38 0.20
CA VAL A 7 -19.87 -20.95 -0.13
C VAL A 7 -19.50 -20.05 1.04
N ALA A 8 -19.88 -20.44 2.27
CA ALA A 8 -19.52 -19.70 3.46
C ALA A 8 -18.00 -19.69 3.67
N VAL A 9 -17.32 -20.83 3.55
CA VAL A 9 -15.85 -20.91 3.71
C VAL A 9 -15.12 -20.06 2.67
N PHE A 10 -15.56 -20.07 1.41
CA PHE A 10 -15.01 -19.21 0.36
C PHE A 10 -15.25 -17.72 0.63
N ALA A 11 -16.43 -17.33 1.12
CA ALA A 11 -16.73 -15.95 1.48
C ALA A 11 -15.89 -15.47 2.68
N PHE A 12 -15.68 -16.33 3.69
CA PHE A 12 -14.80 -16.03 4.81
C PHE A 12 -13.33 -15.90 4.39
N ALA A 13 -12.84 -16.81 3.53
CA ALA A 13 -11.47 -16.75 3.02
C ALA A 13 -11.24 -15.45 2.22
N THR A 14 -12.09 -15.15 1.25
CA THR A 14 -11.99 -13.94 0.42
C THR A 14 -12.13 -12.65 1.24
N GLY A 15 -13.04 -12.62 2.23
CA GLY A 15 -13.19 -11.51 3.16
C GLY A 15 -11.95 -11.28 4.03
N TRP A 16 -11.35 -12.36 4.55
CA TRP A 16 -10.12 -12.29 5.35
C TRP A 16 -8.93 -11.77 4.53
N PHE A 17 -8.71 -12.32 3.33
CA PHE A 17 -7.65 -11.85 2.43
C PHE A 17 -7.83 -10.37 2.04
N GLY A 18 -9.07 -9.93 1.79
CA GLY A 18 -9.36 -8.53 1.49
C GLY A 18 -9.10 -7.60 2.69
N PHE A 19 -9.45 -8.04 3.89
CA PHE A 19 -9.24 -7.29 5.13
C PHE A 19 -7.75 -7.12 5.46
N ASP A 20 -6.96 -8.19 5.37
CA ASP A 20 -5.50 -8.14 5.57
C ASP A 20 -4.82 -7.22 4.55
N ALA A 21 -5.21 -7.31 3.27
CA ALA A 21 -4.69 -6.44 2.22
C ALA A 21 -5.02 -4.95 2.49
N TRP A 22 -6.22 -4.64 2.98
CA TRP A 22 -6.61 -3.28 3.34
C TRP A 22 -5.80 -2.75 4.54
N HIS A 23 -5.65 -3.55 5.58
CA HIS A 23 -4.86 -3.20 6.76
C HIS A 23 -3.39 -2.95 6.41
N TYR A 24 -2.82 -3.82 5.58
CA TYR A 24 -1.44 -3.70 5.10
C TYR A 24 -1.24 -2.43 4.29
N ARG A 25 -2.16 -2.12 3.35
CA ARG A 25 -2.13 -0.87 2.56
C ARG A 25 -2.23 0.38 3.44
N ARG A 26 -3.09 0.39 4.46
CA ARG A 26 -3.18 1.53 5.40
C ARG A 26 -1.90 1.73 6.18
N ARG A 27 -1.31 0.66 6.72
CA ARG A 27 -0.03 0.74 7.45
C ARG A 27 1.11 1.23 6.54
N LEU A 28 1.22 0.68 5.32
CA LEU A 28 2.22 1.14 4.35
C LEU A 28 2.04 2.60 3.97
N THR A 29 0.81 3.06 3.77
CA THR A 29 0.53 4.46 3.44
C THR A 29 0.92 5.39 4.59
N ALA A 30 0.62 5.00 5.83
CA ALA A 30 1.00 5.75 7.02
C ALA A 30 2.53 5.83 7.20
N LEU A 31 3.25 4.74 6.93
CA LEU A 31 4.71 4.73 6.94
C LEU A 31 5.28 5.63 5.84
N ARG A 32 4.80 5.48 4.60
CA ARG A 32 5.23 6.29 3.45
C ARG A 32 5.02 7.78 3.71
N ASN A 33 3.89 8.19 4.26
CA ASN A 33 3.62 9.60 4.55
C ASN A 33 4.62 10.23 5.53
N ASN A 34 5.25 9.40 6.38
CA ASN A 34 6.30 9.84 7.29
C ASN A 34 7.71 9.80 6.67
N CYS A 35 7.87 9.27 5.46
CA CYS A 35 9.16 9.29 4.77
C CYS A 35 9.45 10.67 4.16
N TRP A 36 10.73 11.01 4.14
CA TRP A 36 11.25 12.16 3.41
C TRP A 36 11.81 11.68 2.08
N VAL A 37 11.49 12.42 1.03
CA VAL A 37 11.88 12.12 -0.35
C VAL A 37 12.56 13.33 -0.94
N ARG A 38 13.53 13.10 -1.82
CA ARG A 38 14.22 14.16 -2.52
C ARG A 38 13.48 14.47 -3.81
N ASN A 39 13.09 15.73 -4.00
CA ASN A 39 12.52 16.22 -5.24
C ASN A 39 13.63 16.41 -6.31
N GLU A 40 13.25 16.60 -7.57
CA GLU A 40 14.08 16.97 -8.71
C GLU A 40 14.96 18.20 -8.43
N ARG A 41 14.45 19.15 -7.63
CA ARG A 41 15.20 20.33 -7.16
C ARG A 41 16.15 20.05 -5.99
N GLN A 42 16.40 18.79 -5.67
CA GLN A 42 17.21 18.32 -4.54
C GLN A 42 16.72 18.70 -3.13
N HIS A 43 15.51 19.25 -3.00
CA HIS A 43 14.92 19.57 -1.70
C HIS A 43 14.27 18.33 -1.07
N PHE A 44 14.37 18.22 0.26
CA PHE A 44 13.66 17.20 1.02
C PHE A 44 12.21 17.63 1.27
N VAL A 45 11.28 16.81 0.82
CA VAL A 45 9.84 16.99 1.04
C VAL A 45 9.26 15.71 1.65
N ARG A 46 8.19 15.85 2.43
CA ARG A 46 7.43 14.68 2.89
C ARG A 46 6.82 13.99 1.68
N TYR A 47 6.88 12.65 1.64
CA TYR A 47 6.31 11.84 0.56
C TYR A 47 4.82 12.15 0.31
N ALA A 48 4.07 12.49 1.36
CA ALA A 48 2.66 12.89 1.25
C ALA A 48 2.45 14.16 0.40
N ASN A 49 3.43 15.06 0.35
CA ASN A 49 3.39 16.34 -0.37
C ASN A 49 4.21 16.31 -1.67
N ALA A 50 4.87 15.18 -1.97
CA ALA A 50 5.66 15.04 -3.18
C ALA A 50 4.75 14.86 -4.40
N SER A 51 5.21 15.34 -5.57
CA SER A 51 4.53 15.11 -6.83
C SER A 51 4.45 13.60 -7.15
N PRO A 52 3.45 13.16 -7.92
CA PRO A 52 3.30 11.75 -8.29
C PRO A 52 4.57 11.17 -8.95
N ASP A 53 5.28 11.95 -9.75
CA ASP A 53 6.52 11.53 -10.42
C ASP A 53 7.66 11.27 -9.43
N VAL A 54 7.85 12.14 -8.43
CA VAL A 54 8.84 11.96 -7.36
C VAL A 54 8.50 10.75 -6.49
N ARG A 55 7.21 10.51 -6.24
CA ARG A 55 6.74 9.33 -5.51
C ARG A 55 7.01 8.05 -6.28
N ALA A 56 6.74 8.03 -7.59
CA ALA A 56 7.05 6.90 -8.46
C ALA A 56 8.56 6.63 -8.48
N ALA A 57 9.39 7.66 -8.67
CA ALA A 57 10.84 7.54 -8.66
C ALA A 57 11.36 6.96 -7.34
N ALA A 58 10.85 7.41 -6.20
CA ALA A 58 11.24 6.90 -4.88
C ALA A 58 10.85 5.43 -4.65
N GLU A 59 9.78 4.96 -5.31
CA GLU A 59 9.36 3.55 -5.24
C GLU A 59 10.14 2.66 -6.22
N THR A 60 10.66 3.21 -7.31
CA THR A 60 11.41 2.48 -8.34
C THR A 60 12.92 2.53 -8.16
N THR A 61 13.44 3.45 -7.33
CA THR A 61 14.88 3.55 -7.06
C THR A 61 15.30 2.37 -6.18
N LYS A 62 15.61 1.24 -6.81
CA LYS A 62 16.41 0.19 -6.19
C LYS A 62 17.83 0.72 -6.09
N GLU A 63 18.39 0.75 -4.88
CA GLU A 63 19.83 0.96 -4.68
C GLU A 63 20.60 0.08 -5.66
N ASN A 64 21.48 0.71 -6.43
CA ASN A 64 22.45 0.07 -7.28
C ASN A 64 23.82 0.24 -6.62
#